data_AF-A0A7S1J045-F1
#
_entry.id   AF-A0A7S1J045-F1
#
_cell.length_a   1.000
_cell.length_b   1.000
_cell.length_c   1.000
_cell.angle_alpha   90.00
_cell.angle_beta   90.00
_cell.angle_gamma   90.00
#
_symmetry.space_group_name_H-M   'P 1'
#
loop_
_entity.id
_entity.type
_entity.pdbx_description
1 polymer ?
#
loop_
_entity_poly.entity_id
_entity_poly.type
_entity_poly.pdbx_seq_one_letter_code
_entity_poly.pdbx_strand_id
1 'polypeptide(L)'
;MQQQQGRGGYTFNQQPSAIAPSRKKPKYRDPHETIDGGPLATNLMWDKRVVRGNTYAAQVLPLSAQTELAYAEKEAQKQRKKIAAERKRMEEEARHRPATPEAVDGRKHIEIQTETYLEELTDKVEENTVDTQTDPMMDRPPTPLFVPFKTGRDMETQIMDGDLFDFNFEVEPILEVMVGKTLEQAMLEVMQEEELEAMRQQQLQYEQRRKEELMETQRLEAAEQRRYEEKERRKKQEVERLRREKETREKLASRLFATSFLKNIEGQVYARLEDEGWFYDSVEREVETEFFPWLMTRMDAEMENKRKARALVDELIKMASLKAFPLRVQDVEEE
;
A
#
# COMPACT_ATOMS: atom_id res chain seq x y z
N MET A 1 35.50 25.80 9.82
CA MET A 1 34.78 24.52 9.67
C MET A 1 33.52 24.76 8.86
N GLN A 2 33.46 24.19 7.65
CA GLN A 2 32.26 24.14 6.81
C GLN A 2 31.22 23.21 7.45
N GLN A 3 29.98 23.67 7.59
CA GLN A 3 28.84 22.79 7.85
C GLN A 3 28.01 22.64 6.59
N GLN A 4 28.00 21.41 6.07
CA GLN A 4 27.12 20.91 5.03
C GLN A 4 25.66 21.04 5.43
N GLN A 5 24.86 21.71 4.61
CA GLN A 5 23.40 21.61 4.66
C GLN A 5 22.95 20.36 3.90
N GLY A 6 22.38 19.40 4.64
CA GLY A 6 21.78 18.19 4.10
C GLY A 6 20.51 18.49 3.30
N ARG A 7 20.34 17.74 2.21
CA ARG A 7 19.15 17.72 1.33
C ARG A 7 17.87 17.47 2.15
N GLY A 8 16.96 18.45 2.16
CA GLY A 8 15.61 18.28 2.70
C GLY A 8 14.76 17.39 1.78
N GLY A 9 14.28 16.27 2.32
CA GLY A 9 13.24 15.46 1.68
C GLY A 9 11.89 16.17 1.73
N TYR A 10 11.15 16.14 0.62
CA TYR A 10 9.79 16.66 0.53
C TYR A 10 8.85 15.81 1.41
N THR A 11 8.38 16.36 2.52
CA THR A 11 7.29 15.80 3.32
C THR A 11 6.00 16.56 3.00
N PHE A 12 5.11 15.94 2.21
CA PHE A 12 3.76 16.43 1.97
C PHE A 12 2.87 16.01 3.14
N ASN A 13 2.43 16.96 3.95
CA ASN A 13 1.50 16.74 5.04
C ASN A 13 0.39 17.77 4.95
N GLN A 14 -0.79 17.34 4.50
CA GLN A 14 -1.99 18.19 4.44
C GLN A 14 -3.02 17.57 5.38
N GLN A 15 -3.44 18.33 6.39
CA GLN A 15 -4.48 17.89 7.32
C GLN A 15 -5.84 17.83 6.58
N PRO A 16 -6.68 16.82 6.84
CA PRO A 16 -7.98 16.69 6.18
C PRO A 16 -8.87 17.87 6.57
N SER A 17 -9.19 18.71 5.59
CA SER A 17 -10.15 19.81 5.75
C SER A 17 -11.53 19.36 5.26
N ALA A 18 -12.53 19.44 6.13
CA ALA A 18 -13.90 19.09 5.81
C ALA A 18 -14.51 20.14 4.85
N ILE A 19 -15.00 19.68 3.70
CA ILE A 19 -15.70 20.51 2.73
C ILE A 19 -17.04 20.91 3.32
N ALA A 20 -17.20 22.19 3.68
CA ALA A 20 -18.49 22.75 4.08
C ALA A 20 -19.51 22.53 2.94
N PRO A 21 -20.75 22.08 3.24
CA PRO A 21 -21.76 21.84 2.22
C PRO A 21 -22.29 23.16 1.68
N SER A 22 -21.61 23.72 0.68
CA SER A 22 -22.16 24.83 -0.09
C SER A 22 -23.36 24.32 -0.90
N ARG A 23 -24.51 24.91 -0.60
CA ARG A 23 -25.82 24.63 -1.17
C ARG A 23 -25.80 24.49 -2.69
N LYS A 24 -26.53 23.47 -3.16
CA LYS A 24 -27.09 23.27 -4.51
C LYS A 24 -26.07 23.23 -5.66
N LYS A 25 -25.56 22.02 -5.95
CA LYS A 25 -25.18 21.65 -7.33
C LYS A 25 -25.87 20.34 -7.70
N PRO A 26 -26.63 20.26 -8.81
CA PRO A 26 -27.29 19.04 -9.22
C PRO A 26 -26.27 17.97 -9.66
N LYS A 27 -26.62 16.71 -9.44
CA LYS A 27 -25.77 15.52 -9.69
C LYS A 27 -25.58 15.21 -11.19
N TYR A 28 -26.36 15.83 -12.07
CA TYR A 28 -26.26 15.71 -13.53
C TYR A 28 -26.36 17.11 -14.17
N ARG A 29 -25.63 17.31 -15.26
CA ARG A 29 -25.59 18.56 -16.04
C ARG A 29 -26.56 18.44 -17.21
N ASP A 30 -27.56 19.31 -17.28
CA ASP A 30 -28.51 19.35 -18.40
C ASP A 30 -27.84 19.94 -19.65
N PRO A 31 -28.10 19.40 -20.87
CA PRO A 31 -27.43 19.85 -22.09
C PRO A 31 -27.99 21.15 -22.69
N HIS A 32 -29.08 21.70 -22.14
CA HIS A 32 -29.84 22.80 -22.76
C HIS A 32 -29.95 24.09 -21.93
N GLU A 33 -29.24 24.23 -20.81
CA GLU A 33 -29.17 25.53 -20.13
C GLU A 33 -28.20 26.48 -20.84
N THR A 34 -28.75 27.51 -21.51
CA THR A 34 -28.02 28.72 -21.88
C THR A 34 -27.83 29.59 -20.64
N ILE A 35 -26.58 29.71 -20.20
CA ILE A 35 -26.20 30.36 -18.96
C ILE A 35 -26.03 31.87 -19.19
N ASP A 36 -26.99 32.66 -18.70
CA ASP A 36 -26.73 34.05 -18.28
C ASP A 36 -26.23 34.01 -16.82
N GLY A 37 -24.92 34.21 -16.62
CA GLY A 37 -24.36 34.59 -15.31
C GLY A 37 -23.66 33.51 -14.45
N GLY A 38 -23.43 32.29 -14.94
CA GLY A 38 -22.61 31.26 -14.29
C GLY A 38 -21.15 31.23 -14.81
N PRO A 39 -20.16 30.73 -14.03
CA PRO A 39 -18.76 30.83 -14.39
C PRO A 39 -18.51 30.13 -15.73
N LEU A 40 -18.07 30.91 -16.72
CA LEU A 40 -17.66 30.43 -18.03
C LEU A 40 -16.80 29.18 -17.85
N ALA A 41 -17.17 28.12 -18.58
CA ALA A 41 -16.40 26.89 -18.63
C ALA A 41 -14.91 27.25 -18.74
N THR A 42 -14.15 26.94 -17.70
CA THR A 42 -12.73 27.24 -17.66
C THR A 42 -12.08 26.44 -18.77
N ASN A 43 -11.76 27.11 -19.86
CA ASN A 43 -11.09 26.50 -20.98
C ASN A 43 -9.81 25.85 -20.47
N LEU A 44 -9.64 24.56 -20.73
CA LEU A 44 -8.44 23.79 -20.33
C LEU A 44 -7.16 24.44 -20.87
N MET A 45 -7.28 25.26 -21.91
CA MET A 45 -6.23 26.10 -22.51
C MET A 45 -5.71 27.23 -21.59
N TRP A 46 -6.37 27.54 -20.47
CA TRP A 46 -5.90 28.51 -19.48
C TRP A 46 -5.72 27.94 -18.07
N ASP A 47 -5.96 26.62 -17.90
CA ASP A 47 -5.68 25.95 -16.62
C ASP A 47 -4.16 25.82 -16.41
N LYS A 48 -3.69 26.33 -15.27
CA LYS A 48 -2.27 26.31 -14.87
C LYS A 48 -1.77 24.92 -14.49
N ARG A 49 -2.69 23.98 -14.21
CA ARG A 49 -2.37 22.59 -13.85
C ARG A 49 -2.14 21.71 -15.08
N VAL A 50 -2.59 22.15 -16.24
CA VAL A 50 -2.49 21.41 -17.49
C VAL A 50 -1.21 21.83 -18.20
N VAL A 51 -0.17 21.00 -18.08
CA VAL A 51 1.11 21.20 -18.76
C VAL A 51 0.92 20.89 -20.24
N ARG A 52 1.08 21.89 -21.10
CA ARG A 52 0.96 21.77 -22.55
C ARG A 52 2.34 21.55 -23.15
N GLY A 53 2.61 20.34 -23.64
CA GLY A 53 3.89 19.98 -24.27
C GLY A 53 4.51 18.71 -23.72
N ASN A 54 5.67 18.34 -24.26
CA ASN A 54 6.39 17.11 -23.90
C ASN A 54 6.99 17.22 -22.48
N THR A 55 6.56 16.33 -21.57
CA THR A 55 6.97 16.30 -20.15
C THR A 55 8.41 15.85 -19.91
N TYR A 56 9.09 15.31 -20.92
CA TYR A 56 10.48 14.87 -20.84
C TYR A 56 11.51 15.98 -21.12
N ALA A 57 11.08 17.13 -21.65
CA ALA A 57 11.96 18.24 -22.02
C ALA A 57 11.90 19.41 -21.03
N ALA A 58 11.69 19.13 -19.73
CA ALA A 58 11.94 20.11 -18.69
C ALA A 58 13.46 20.34 -18.59
N GLN A 59 14.00 21.12 -19.52
CA GLN A 59 15.32 21.71 -19.37
C GLN A 59 15.29 22.47 -18.06
N VAL A 60 16.07 21.98 -17.09
CA VAL A 60 16.35 22.69 -15.84
C VAL A 60 17.09 23.95 -16.27
N LEU A 61 16.35 25.03 -16.50
CA LEU A 61 16.93 26.34 -16.75
C LEU A 61 17.84 26.65 -15.55
N PRO A 62 19.10 27.08 -15.78
CA PRO A 62 19.99 27.44 -14.69
C PRO A 62 19.32 28.49 -13.79
N LEU A 63 19.60 28.43 -12.49
CA LEU A 63 18.91 29.22 -11.46
C LEU A 63 18.91 30.73 -11.78
N SER A 64 19.94 31.23 -12.47
CA SER A 64 20.04 32.61 -12.96
C SER A 64 18.95 32.98 -13.98
N ALA A 65 18.66 32.10 -14.95
CA ALA A 65 17.63 32.33 -15.95
C ALA A 65 16.21 32.27 -15.36
N GLN A 66 16.00 31.46 -14.33
CA GLN A 66 14.72 31.42 -13.60
C GLN A 66 14.48 32.71 -12.80
N THR A 67 15.53 33.27 -12.19
CA THR A 67 15.43 34.55 -11.49
C THR A 67 15.13 35.71 -12.43
N GLU A 68 15.78 35.80 -13.60
CA GLU A 68 15.53 36.87 -14.58
C GLU A 68 14.09 36.86 -15.11
N LEU A 69 13.54 35.68 -15.43
CA LEU A 69 12.16 35.56 -15.88
C LEU A 69 11.15 35.96 -14.78
N ALA A 70 11.42 35.60 -13.52
CA ALA A 70 10.58 35.98 -12.39
C ALA A 70 10.61 37.50 -12.10
N TYR A 71 11.77 38.16 -12.32
CA TYR A 71 11.88 39.62 -12.23
C TYR A 71 11.13 40.31 -13.37
N ALA A 72 11.28 39.84 -14.61
CA ALA A 72 10.57 40.38 -15.78
C ALA A 72 9.04 40.25 -15.64
N GLU A 73 8.55 39.13 -15.11
CA GLU A 73 7.12 38.92 -14.88
C GLU A 73 6.56 39.86 -13.79
N LYS A 74 7.33 40.10 -12.72
CA LYS A 74 6.98 41.07 -11.67
C LYS A 74 6.95 42.51 -12.20
N GLU A 75 7.88 42.89 -13.07
CA GLU A 75 7.89 44.21 -13.70
C GLU A 75 6.70 44.40 -14.64
N ALA A 76 6.38 43.41 -15.47
CA ALA A 76 5.21 43.45 -16.35
C ALA A 76 3.90 43.55 -15.56
N GLN A 77 3.79 42.86 -14.41
CA GLN A 77 2.63 42.99 -13.51
C GLN A 77 2.55 44.37 -12.85
N LYS A 78 3.68 44.96 -12.44
CA LYS A 78 3.72 46.33 -11.91
C LYS A 78 3.30 47.36 -12.97
N GLN A 79 3.77 47.22 -14.20
CA GLN A 79 3.39 48.11 -15.31
C GLN A 79 1.89 48.02 -15.63
N ARG A 80 1.33 46.80 -15.68
CA ARG A 80 -0.12 46.60 -15.86
C ARG A 80 -0.95 47.22 -14.75
N LYS A 81 -0.51 47.10 -13.48
CA LYS A 81 -1.19 47.73 -12.33
C LYS A 81 -1.11 49.25 -12.39
N LYS A 82 0.02 49.84 -12.82
CA LYS A 82 0.15 51.29 -12.99
C LYS A 82 -0.80 51.83 -14.06
N ILE A 83 -0.83 51.21 -15.24
CA ILE A 83 -1.73 51.62 -16.34
C ILE A 83 -3.21 51.50 -15.92
N ALA A 84 -3.56 50.45 -15.18
CA ALA A 84 -4.93 50.29 -14.66
C ALA A 84 -5.29 51.35 -13.61
N ALA A 85 -4.35 51.71 -12.71
CA ALA A 85 -4.57 52.75 -11.71
C ALA A 85 -4.68 54.15 -12.34
N GLU A 86 -3.90 54.44 -13.38
CA GLU A 86 -3.91 55.70 -14.11
C GLU A 86 -5.22 55.90 -14.89
N ARG A 87 -5.70 54.83 -15.57
CA ARG A 87 -7.04 54.85 -16.18
C ARG A 87 -8.14 55.12 -15.16
N LYS A 88 -8.05 54.52 -13.97
CA LYS A 88 -9.05 54.70 -12.92
C LYS A 88 -9.06 56.15 -12.36
N ARG A 89 -7.88 56.76 -12.20
CA ARG A 89 -7.73 58.17 -11.83
C ARG A 89 -8.30 59.12 -12.89
N MET A 90 -8.00 58.86 -14.17
CA MET A 90 -8.51 59.67 -15.28
C MET A 90 -10.05 59.59 -15.38
N GLU A 91 -10.63 58.43 -15.09
CA GLU A 91 -12.08 58.24 -15.02
C GLU A 91 -12.72 58.94 -13.81
N GLU A 92 -12.05 58.95 -12.65
CA GLU A 92 -12.48 59.71 -11.47
C GLU A 92 -12.38 61.23 -11.68
N GLU A 93 -11.33 61.74 -12.33
CA GLU A 93 -11.22 63.16 -12.70
C GLU A 93 -12.29 63.58 -13.72
N ALA A 94 -12.62 62.73 -14.69
CA ALA A 94 -13.71 62.98 -15.63
C ALA A 94 -15.08 63.05 -14.92
N ARG A 95 -15.27 62.30 -13.83
CA ARG A 95 -16.49 62.35 -13.00
C ARG A 95 -16.57 63.59 -12.10
N HIS A 96 -15.43 64.23 -11.80
CA HIS A 96 -15.36 65.42 -10.93
C HIS A 96 -15.30 66.76 -11.69
N ARG A 97 -15.27 66.75 -13.03
CA ARG A 97 -15.50 67.98 -13.80
C ARG A 97 -17.00 68.32 -13.75
N PRO A 98 -17.40 69.52 -13.28
CA PRO A 98 -18.79 69.94 -13.40
C PRO A 98 -19.15 70.03 -14.89
N ALA A 99 -20.18 69.28 -15.30
CA ALA A 99 -20.64 69.28 -16.69
C ALA A 99 -21.16 70.67 -17.07
N THR A 100 -20.81 71.14 -18.27
CA THR A 100 -21.42 72.34 -18.85
C THR A 100 -22.94 72.14 -18.91
N PRO A 101 -23.76 73.09 -18.43
CA PRO A 101 -25.21 72.92 -18.43
C PRO A 101 -25.76 72.63 -19.84
N GLU A 102 -26.81 71.82 -19.93
CA GLU A 102 -27.45 71.48 -21.21
C GLU A 102 -28.04 72.71 -21.91
N ALA A 103 -28.07 72.69 -23.24
CA ALA A 103 -28.60 73.79 -24.05
C ALA A 103 -30.10 73.97 -23.80
N VAL A 104 -30.55 75.22 -23.67
CA VAL A 104 -31.97 75.55 -23.56
C VAL A 104 -32.71 75.11 -24.84
N ASP A 105 -33.90 74.52 -24.67
CA ASP A 105 -34.64 73.89 -25.75
C ASP A 105 -34.90 74.85 -26.92
N GLY A 106 -34.59 74.39 -28.14
CA GLY A 106 -34.62 75.18 -29.38
C GLY A 106 -33.34 75.95 -29.75
N ARG A 107 -32.25 75.85 -28.96
CA ARG A 107 -30.93 76.45 -29.31
C ARG A 107 -29.81 75.40 -29.28
N LYS A 108 -28.83 75.52 -30.16
CA LYS A 108 -27.61 74.69 -30.17
C LYS A 108 -26.42 75.52 -29.66
N HIS A 109 -25.59 74.93 -28.81
CA HIS A 109 -24.32 75.55 -28.43
C HIS A 109 -23.36 75.54 -29.63
N ILE A 110 -22.63 76.64 -29.80
CA ILE A 110 -21.54 76.79 -30.78
C ILE A 110 -20.26 77.06 -30.00
N GLU A 111 -19.18 76.42 -30.40
CA GLU A 111 -17.85 76.67 -29.86
C GLU A 111 -17.34 78.01 -30.38
N ILE A 112 -17.07 78.94 -29.47
CA ILE A 112 -16.49 80.26 -29.79
C ILE A 112 -15.01 80.19 -29.44
N GLN A 113 -14.17 80.73 -30.32
CA GLN A 113 -12.72 80.74 -30.13
C GLN A 113 -12.36 81.72 -29.00
N THR A 114 -12.14 81.19 -27.79
CA THR A 114 -11.76 81.96 -26.59
C THR A 114 -10.25 82.03 -26.38
N GLU A 115 -9.48 81.63 -27.36
CA GLU A 115 -8.02 81.73 -27.38
C GLU A 115 -7.65 83.21 -27.64
N THR A 116 -6.75 83.79 -26.85
CA THR A 116 -6.26 85.15 -27.08
C THR A 116 -5.54 85.24 -28.43
N TYR A 117 -6.19 85.83 -29.43
CA TYR A 117 -5.62 86.15 -30.73
C TYR A 117 -5.18 87.63 -30.73
N LEU A 118 -3.87 87.89 -30.71
CA LEU A 118 -3.30 89.23 -30.88
C LEU A 118 -2.77 89.39 -32.31
N GLU A 119 -3.28 90.38 -33.04
CA GLU A 119 -2.65 90.91 -34.25
C GLU A 119 -1.71 92.06 -33.87
N GLU A 120 -0.43 91.94 -34.20
CA GLU A 120 0.53 93.04 -34.09
C GLU A 120 0.32 93.99 -35.27
N LEU A 121 -0.24 95.19 -35.03
CA LEU A 121 -0.27 96.26 -36.03
C LEU A 121 1.15 96.82 -36.24
N THR A 122 1.74 96.53 -37.40
CA THR A 122 3.08 96.97 -37.81
C THR A 122 3.11 98.35 -38.46
N ASP A 123 2.32 99.32 -37.98
CA ASP A 123 2.38 100.70 -38.49
C ASP A 123 2.84 101.66 -37.40
N LYS A 124 4.05 102.20 -37.60
CA LYS A 124 4.74 103.09 -36.66
C LYS A 124 4.31 104.53 -36.95
N VAL A 125 3.64 105.18 -36.00
CA VAL A 125 3.21 106.58 -36.12
C VAL A 125 4.43 107.50 -36.09
N GLU A 126 4.46 108.54 -36.94
CA GLU A 126 5.55 109.52 -37.01
C GLU A 126 5.62 110.34 -35.70
N GLU A 127 6.76 110.27 -35.00
CA GLU A 127 7.04 111.05 -33.80
C GLU A 127 7.82 112.32 -34.18
N ASN A 128 7.28 113.49 -33.79
CA ASN A 128 7.95 114.77 -33.96
C ASN A 128 8.76 115.12 -32.69
N THR A 129 10.07 115.21 -32.84
CA THR A 129 10.99 115.58 -31.75
C THR A 129 11.00 117.09 -31.53
N VAL A 130 10.71 117.53 -30.31
CA VAL A 130 10.85 118.93 -29.89
C VAL A 130 11.82 118.99 -28.72
N ASP A 131 13.01 119.54 -28.95
CA ASP A 131 14.04 119.64 -27.93
C ASP A 131 13.86 120.91 -27.10
N THR A 132 13.84 120.74 -25.77
CA THR A 132 13.85 121.85 -24.80
C THR A 132 15.09 121.69 -23.92
N GLN A 133 15.87 122.77 -23.73
CA GLN A 133 17.07 122.74 -22.90
C GLN A 133 16.68 122.71 -21.41
N THR A 134 16.65 121.51 -20.84
CA THR A 134 16.57 121.26 -19.39
C THR A 134 17.89 120.71 -18.89
N ASP A 135 18.44 121.32 -17.83
CA ASP A 135 19.65 120.87 -17.15
C ASP A 135 19.54 119.39 -16.74
N PRO A 136 20.62 118.59 -16.84
CA PRO A 136 20.60 117.19 -16.46
C PRO A 136 20.35 117.04 -14.95
N MET A 137 19.14 116.56 -14.62
CA MET A 137 18.74 116.19 -13.28
C MET A 137 19.67 115.07 -12.76
N MET A 138 20.63 115.43 -11.92
CA MET A 138 21.49 114.45 -11.24
C MET A 138 20.64 113.66 -10.24
N ASP A 139 20.63 112.32 -10.38
CA ASP A 139 19.88 111.44 -9.48
C ASP A 139 20.36 111.61 -8.04
N ARG A 140 19.44 112.06 -7.18
CA ARG A 140 19.66 112.11 -5.73
C ARG A 140 19.84 110.65 -5.25
N PRO A 141 20.87 110.33 -4.45
CA PRO A 141 20.97 109.00 -3.85
C PRO A 141 19.67 108.70 -3.07
N PRO A 142 19.17 107.45 -3.12
CA PRO A 142 17.91 107.11 -2.47
C PRO A 142 18.01 107.50 -1.00
N THR A 143 17.06 108.31 -0.53
CA THR A 143 17.00 108.72 0.88
C THR A 143 17.03 107.47 1.77
N PRO A 144 17.92 107.41 2.79
CA PRO A 144 18.04 106.25 3.65
C PRO A 144 16.67 105.94 4.28
N LEU A 145 16.26 104.67 4.23
CA LEU A 145 15.02 104.20 4.85
C LEU A 145 15.05 104.57 6.34
N PHE A 146 14.12 105.41 6.76
CA PHE A 146 13.93 105.74 8.17
C PHE A 146 13.42 104.49 8.89
N VAL A 147 14.30 103.83 9.64
CA VAL A 147 13.93 102.77 10.58
C VAL A 147 13.70 103.43 11.95
N PRO A 148 12.45 103.52 12.44
CA PRO A 148 12.18 104.08 13.75
C PRO A 148 12.93 103.27 14.81
N PHE A 149 13.51 103.95 15.82
CA PHE A 149 14.05 103.24 16.99
C PHE A 149 12.92 102.50 17.70
N LYS A 150 13.12 101.21 18.00
CA LYS A 150 12.13 100.43 18.76
C LYS A 150 11.78 101.18 20.04
N THR A 151 10.52 101.59 20.17
CA THR A 151 10.01 102.27 21.35
C THR A 151 8.95 101.37 21.98
N GLY A 152 9.42 100.52 22.89
CA GLY A 152 8.65 99.51 23.61
C GLY A 152 9.57 98.80 24.61
N ARG A 153 9.02 98.27 25.71
CA ARG A 153 9.76 97.37 26.59
C ARG A 153 9.60 95.96 26.04
N ASP A 154 10.70 95.34 25.66
CA ASP A 154 10.69 93.93 25.25
C ASP A 154 10.38 93.08 26.49
N MET A 155 9.40 92.18 26.40
CA MET A 155 9.16 91.13 27.39
C MET A 155 9.19 89.78 26.70
N GLU A 156 9.91 88.84 27.29
CA GLU A 156 9.83 87.43 26.90
C GLU A 156 9.01 86.66 27.94
N THR A 157 8.19 85.74 27.45
CA THR A 157 7.47 84.78 28.28
C THR A 157 7.87 83.40 27.79
N GLN A 158 8.52 82.63 28.66
CA GLN A 158 8.92 81.25 28.38
C GLN A 158 8.25 80.32 29.39
N ILE A 159 7.66 79.24 28.87
CA ILE A 159 7.15 78.13 29.67
C ILE A 159 8.36 77.25 30.02
N MET A 160 8.57 77.01 31.31
CA MET A 160 9.68 76.18 31.79
C MET A 160 9.30 74.70 31.76
N ASP A 161 10.31 73.82 31.75
CA ASP A 161 10.09 72.37 31.79
C ASP A 161 9.26 72.00 33.03
N GLY A 162 8.09 71.38 32.80
CA GLY A 162 7.17 70.93 33.85
C GLY A 162 6.03 71.89 34.20
N ASP A 163 6.00 73.10 33.64
CA ASP A 163 4.98 74.12 33.98
C ASP A 163 3.58 73.82 33.39
N LEU A 164 3.50 72.95 32.37
CA LEU A 164 2.25 72.51 31.72
C LEU A 164 1.96 71.00 31.91
N PHE A 165 2.65 70.33 32.83
CA PHE A 165 2.47 68.89 33.01
C PHE A 165 1.14 68.56 33.71
N ASP A 166 0.26 67.82 33.03
CA ASP A 166 -0.92 67.20 33.63
C ASP A 166 -0.70 65.71 33.81
N PHE A 167 -0.56 65.30 35.07
CA PHE A 167 -0.33 63.90 35.44
C PHE A 167 -1.44 62.98 34.95
N ASN A 168 -2.71 63.39 35.03
CA ASN A 168 -3.83 62.52 34.71
C ASN A 168 -3.87 62.20 33.22
N PHE A 169 -3.55 63.18 32.37
CA PHE A 169 -3.47 63.00 30.94
C PHE A 169 -2.26 62.15 30.53
N GLU A 170 -1.10 62.42 31.12
CA GLU A 170 0.14 61.75 30.71
C GLU A 170 0.24 60.29 31.20
N VAL A 171 -0.40 59.96 32.33
CA VAL A 171 -0.38 58.60 32.90
C VAL A 171 -1.38 57.65 32.24
N GLU A 172 -2.44 58.19 31.61
CA GLU A 172 -3.50 57.43 30.96
C GLU A 172 -2.97 56.40 29.93
N PRO A 173 -2.12 56.75 28.94
CA PRO A 173 -1.58 55.78 27.98
C PRO A 173 -0.67 54.73 28.63
N ILE A 174 0.02 55.08 29.72
CA ILE A 174 0.88 54.13 30.45
C ILE A 174 0.00 53.09 31.16
N LEU A 175 -1.05 53.54 31.86
CA LEU A 175 -1.98 52.65 32.54
C LEU A 175 -2.76 51.77 31.57
N GLU A 176 -3.22 52.32 30.44
CA GLU A 176 -3.91 51.54 29.41
C GLU A 176 -3.04 50.39 28.90
N VAL A 177 -1.76 50.66 28.59
CA VAL A 177 -0.83 49.63 28.13
C VAL A 177 -0.53 48.61 29.23
N MET A 178 -0.34 49.04 30.49
CA MET A 178 -0.08 48.10 31.59
C MET A 178 -1.28 47.21 31.88
N VAL A 179 -2.48 47.77 31.97
CA VAL A 179 -3.71 47.01 32.22
C VAL A 179 -4.01 46.10 31.02
N GLY A 180 -3.87 46.60 29.80
CA GLY A 180 -4.07 45.82 28.58
C GLY A 180 -3.13 44.61 28.52
N LYS A 181 -1.83 44.82 28.72
CA LYS A 181 -0.84 43.72 28.69
C LYS A 181 -1.03 42.72 29.82
N THR A 182 -1.35 43.18 31.03
CA THR A 182 -1.55 42.28 32.18
C THR A 182 -2.79 41.41 31.99
N LEU A 183 -3.90 41.98 31.49
CA LEU A 183 -5.10 41.21 31.17
C LEU A 183 -4.88 40.25 30.00
N GLU A 184 -4.20 40.69 28.94
CA GLU A 184 -3.87 39.83 27.79
C GLU A 184 -3.00 38.65 28.21
N GLN A 185 -1.94 38.91 28.99
CA GLN A 185 -1.06 37.86 29.51
C GLN A 185 -1.83 36.88 30.40
N ALA A 186 -2.63 37.38 31.36
CA ALA A 186 -3.43 36.52 32.23
C ALA A 186 -4.43 35.66 31.45
N MET A 187 -5.07 36.21 30.42
CA MET A 187 -5.99 35.46 29.57
C MET A 187 -5.28 34.36 28.77
N LEU A 188 -4.10 34.65 28.22
CA LEU A 188 -3.30 33.67 27.50
C LEU A 188 -2.82 32.54 28.41
N GLU A 189 -2.40 32.86 29.64
CA GLU A 189 -1.97 31.86 30.63
C GLU A 189 -3.12 30.93 31.01
N VAL A 190 -4.30 31.46 31.31
CA VAL A 190 -5.49 30.64 31.64
C VAL A 190 -5.88 29.74 30.47
N MET A 191 -5.90 30.27 29.23
CA MET A 191 -6.21 29.45 28.05
C MET A 191 -5.19 28.32 27.85
N GLN A 192 -3.90 28.59 28.07
CA GLN A 192 -2.86 27.57 27.98
C GLN A 192 -3.00 26.50 29.06
N GLU A 193 -3.37 26.88 30.29
CA GLU A 193 -3.62 25.93 31.38
C GLU A 193 -4.80 25.01 31.05
N GLU A 194 -5.91 25.56 30.56
CA GLU A 194 -7.08 24.77 30.13
C GLU A 194 -6.75 23.80 28.99
N GLU A 195 -5.98 24.25 27.99
CA GLU A 195 -5.53 23.39 26.88
C GLU A 195 -4.63 22.25 27.37
N LEU A 196 -3.69 22.54 28.28
CA LEU A 196 -2.82 21.53 28.89
C LEU A 196 -3.62 20.51 29.70
N GLU A 197 -4.63 20.94 30.45
CA GLU A 197 -5.52 20.05 31.19
C GLU A 197 -6.34 19.17 30.25
N ALA A 198 -6.92 19.74 29.19
CA ALA A 198 -7.65 18.96 28.18
C ALA A 198 -6.77 17.90 27.52
N MET A 199 -5.52 18.24 27.16
CA MET A 199 -4.57 17.28 26.61
C MET A 199 -4.20 16.18 27.61
N ARG A 200 -3.98 16.51 28.88
CA ARG A 200 -3.70 15.51 29.94
C ARG A 200 -4.86 14.55 30.13
N GLN A 201 -6.10 15.07 30.16
CA GLN A 201 -7.30 14.24 30.27
C GLN A 201 -7.43 13.29 29.07
N GLN A 202 -7.18 13.78 27.86
CA GLN A 202 -7.20 12.96 26.66
C GLN A 202 -6.13 11.87 26.68
N GLN A 203 -4.90 12.19 27.11
CA GLN A 203 -3.81 11.21 27.26
C GLN A 203 -4.17 10.13 28.27
N LEU A 204 -4.71 10.51 29.43
CA LEU A 204 -5.13 9.58 30.47
C LEU A 204 -6.23 8.63 29.99
N GLN A 205 -7.25 9.17 29.30
CA GLN A 205 -8.31 8.35 28.70
C GLN A 205 -7.76 7.39 27.64
N TYR A 206 -6.83 7.85 26.80
CA TYR A 206 -6.19 7.00 25.80
C TYR A 206 -5.37 5.87 26.45
N GLU A 207 -4.59 6.19 27.49
CA GLU A 207 -3.84 5.19 28.23
C GLU A 207 -4.74 4.17 28.94
N GLN A 208 -5.85 4.60 29.51
CA GLN A 208 -6.84 3.71 30.12
C GLN A 208 -7.40 2.73 29.09
N ARG A 209 -7.90 3.22 27.95
CA ARG A 209 -8.39 2.36 26.86
C ARG A 209 -7.32 1.41 26.36
N ARG A 210 -6.10 1.90 26.15
CA ARG A 210 -4.97 1.07 25.71
C ARG A 210 -4.64 -0.04 26.71
N LYS A 211 -4.70 0.26 28.02
CA LYS A 211 -4.48 -0.74 29.08
C LYS A 211 -5.61 -1.77 29.09
N GLU A 212 -6.86 -1.34 28.93
CA GLU A 212 -8.02 -2.23 28.85
C GLU A 212 -7.92 -3.19 27.65
N GLU A 213 -7.61 -2.64 26.46
CA GLU A 213 -7.39 -3.42 25.24
C GLU A 213 -6.21 -4.40 25.38
N LEU A 214 -5.11 -3.97 26.01
CA LEU A 214 -3.97 -4.85 26.27
C LEU A 214 -4.33 -6.00 27.22
N MET A 215 -5.12 -5.73 28.26
CA MET A 215 -5.55 -6.78 29.19
C MET A 215 -6.53 -7.76 28.52
N GLU A 216 -7.42 -7.27 27.66
CA GLU A 216 -8.34 -8.12 26.89
C GLU A 216 -7.61 -9.02 25.91
N THR A 217 -6.68 -8.45 25.14
CA THR A 217 -5.86 -9.21 24.17
C THR A 217 -5.04 -10.30 24.87
N GLN A 218 -4.38 -9.99 26.00
CA GLN A 218 -3.65 -10.99 26.78
C GLN A 218 -4.56 -12.12 27.30
N ARG A 219 -5.77 -11.77 27.75
CA ARG A 219 -6.76 -12.76 28.20
C ARG A 219 -7.19 -13.69 27.06
N LEU A 220 -7.42 -13.15 25.87
CA LEU A 220 -7.79 -13.92 24.68
C LEU A 220 -6.63 -14.81 24.22
N GLU A 221 -5.41 -14.28 24.18
CA GLU A 221 -4.20 -15.04 23.82
C GLU A 221 -3.98 -16.22 24.79
N ALA A 222 -4.05 -15.99 26.10
CA ALA A 222 -3.91 -17.07 27.09
C ALA A 222 -5.06 -18.12 27.01
N ALA A 223 -6.25 -17.73 26.55
CA ALA A 223 -7.33 -18.67 26.30
C ALA A 223 -7.10 -19.48 25.01
N GLU A 224 -6.56 -18.86 23.97
CA GLU A 224 -6.20 -19.50 22.70
C GLU A 224 -5.04 -20.48 22.90
N GLN A 225 -3.98 -20.09 23.59
CA GLN A 225 -2.84 -20.95 23.93
C GLN A 225 -3.29 -22.21 24.67
N ARG A 226 -4.15 -22.09 25.68
CA ARG A 226 -4.70 -23.26 26.40
C ARG A 226 -5.48 -24.21 25.47
N ARG A 227 -6.30 -23.66 24.57
CA ARG A 227 -7.06 -24.45 23.58
C ARG A 227 -6.11 -25.13 22.58
N TYR A 228 -5.08 -24.43 22.14
CA TYR A 228 -4.07 -24.94 21.22
C TYR A 228 -3.29 -26.09 21.85
N GLU A 229 -2.80 -25.93 23.09
CA GLU A 229 -2.12 -26.96 23.84
C GLU A 229 -2.99 -28.21 24.05
N GLU A 230 -4.26 -28.04 24.41
CA GLU A 230 -5.18 -29.16 24.55
C GLU A 230 -5.40 -29.88 23.21
N LYS A 231 -5.61 -29.13 22.13
CA LYS A 231 -5.78 -29.68 20.77
C LYS A 231 -4.54 -30.46 20.33
N GLU A 232 -3.34 -29.93 20.54
CA GLU A 232 -2.09 -30.61 20.22
C GLU A 232 -1.90 -31.87 21.06
N ARG A 233 -2.26 -31.84 22.35
CA ARG A 233 -2.25 -33.03 23.21
C ARG A 233 -3.20 -34.11 22.68
N ARG A 234 -4.43 -33.75 22.30
CA ARG A 234 -5.41 -34.68 21.72
C ARG A 234 -4.92 -35.26 20.39
N LYS A 235 -4.33 -34.44 19.53
CA LYS A 235 -3.76 -34.88 18.25
C LYS A 235 -2.63 -35.89 18.47
N LYS A 236 -1.73 -35.66 19.42
CA LYS A 236 -0.66 -36.60 19.77
C LYS A 236 -1.23 -37.93 20.28
N GLN A 237 -2.22 -37.90 21.15
CA GLN A 237 -2.91 -39.10 21.65
C GLN A 237 -3.56 -39.89 20.50
N GLU A 238 -4.24 -39.20 19.58
CA GLU A 238 -4.92 -39.83 18.45
C GLU A 238 -3.95 -40.49 17.47
N VAL A 239 -2.84 -39.82 17.16
CA VAL A 239 -1.78 -40.37 16.32
C VAL A 239 -1.19 -41.63 16.96
N GLU A 240 -0.96 -41.61 18.26
CA GLU A 240 -0.43 -42.76 18.99
C GLU A 240 -1.45 -43.92 19.05
N ARG A 241 -2.74 -43.62 19.25
CA ARG A 241 -3.83 -44.62 19.19
C ARG A 241 -3.88 -45.28 17.83
N LEU A 242 -3.87 -44.49 16.75
CA LEU A 242 -3.91 -44.99 15.37
C LEU A 242 -2.69 -45.85 15.04
N ARG A 243 -1.50 -45.45 15.53
CA ARG A 243 -0.28 -46.25 15.38
C ARG A 243 -0.43 -47.62 16.06
N ARG A 244 -0.87 -47.65 17.32
CA ARG A 244 -1.10 -48.91 18.05
C ARG A 244 -2.16 -49.77 17.36
N GLU A 245 -3.25 -49.17 16.90
CA GLU A 245 -4.31 -49.85 16.16
C GLU A 245 -3.77 -50.49 14.88
N LYS A 246 -2.98 -49.76 14.10
CA LYS A 246 -2.33 -50.30 12.90
C LYS A 246 -1.41 -51.48 13.22
N GLU A 247 -0.54 -51.35 14.21
CA GLU A 247 0.37 -52.42 14.64
C GLU A 247 -0.39 -53.67 15.12
N THR A 248 -1.45 -53.48 15.92
CA THR A 248 -2.30 -54.60 16.38
C THR A 248 -3.06 -55.26 15.24
N ARG A 249 -3.60 -54.48 14.30
CA ARG A 249 -4.31 -54.96 13.11
C ARG A 249 -3.39 -55.78 12.21
N GLU A 250 -2.16 -55.32 11.99
CA GLU A 250 -1.15 -56.05 11.22
C GLU A 250 -0.78 -57.37 11.91
N LYS A 251 -0.50 -57.35 13.21
CA LYS A 251 -0.23 -58.58 13.99
C LYS A 251 -1.39 -59.57 13.93
N LEU A 252 -2.63 -59.08 14.07
CA LEU A 252 -3.81 -59.92 13.97
C LEU A 252 -3.98 -60.51 12.57
N ALA A 253 -3.79 -59.71 11.52
CA ALA A 253 -3.85 -60.18 10.14
C ALA A 253 -2.80 -61.26 9.86
N SER A 254 -1.55 -61.06 10.28
CA SER A 254 -0.49 -62.06 10.15
C SER A 254 -0.82 -63.34 10.92
N ARG A 255 -1.36 -63.22 12.15
CA ARG A 255 -1.77 -64.38 12.95
C ARG A 255 -2.90 -65.14 12.27
N LEU A 256 -3.95 -64.45 11.82
CA LEU A 256 -5.08 -65.06 11.13
C LEU A 256 -4.62 -65.78 9.86
N PHE A 257 -3.80 -65.12 9.04
CA PHE A 257 -3.21 -65.72 7.84
C PHE A 257 -2.41 -66.99 8.18
N ALA A 258 -1.50 -66.92 9.15
CA ALA A 258 -0.72 -68.07 9.59
C ALA A 258 -1.61 -69.22 10.07
N THR A 259 -2.64 -68.94 10.88
CA THR A 259 -3.56 -69.99 11.35
C THR A 259 -4.36 -70.62 10.22
N SER A 260 -4.87 -69.83 9.26
CA SER A 260 -5.60 -70.35 8.10
C SER A 260 -4.69 -71.16 7.17
N PHE A 261 -3.44 -70.72 7.01
CA PHE A 261 -2.46 -71.39 6.15
C PHE A 261 -2.03 -72.72 6.77
N LEU A 262 -1.63 -72.71 8.05
CA LEU A 262 -1.20 -73.90 8.79
C LEU A 262 -2.31 -74.97 8.85
N LYS A 263 -3.58 -74.57 9.02
CA LYS A 263 -4.72 -75.49 9.00
C LYS A 263 -4.82 -76.29 7.70
N ASN A 264 -4.45 -75.70 6.57
CA ASN A 264 -4.53 -76.34 5.26
C ASN A 264 -3.23 -77.02 4.83
N ILE A 265 -2.08 -76.70 5.44
CA ILE A 265 -0.79 -77.31 5.11
C ILE A 265 -0.78 -78.79 5.41
N GLU A 266 -1.33 -79.20 6.56
CA GLU A 266 -1.31 -80.61 6.98
C GLU A 266 -1.93 -81.50 5.90
N GLY A 267 -3.16 -81.19 5.47
CA GLY A 267 -3.82 -81.91 4.38
C GLY A 267 -3.08 -81.84 3.04
N GLN A 268 -2.50 -80.69 2.69
CA GLN A 268 -1.71 -80.56 1.44
C GLN A 268 -0.42 -81.36 1.46
N VAL A 269 0.26 -81.45 2.61
CA VAL A 269 1.49 -82.23 2.77
C VAL A 269 1.16 -83.72 2.77
N TYR A 270 0.09 -84.13 3.46
CA TYR A 270 -0.37 -85.52 3.41
C TYR A 270 -0.75 -85.94 2.00
N ALA A 271 -1.56 -85.14 1.30
CA ALA A 271 -1.93 -85.42 -0.09
C ALA A 271 -0.69 -85.49 -1.01
N ARG A 272 0.27 -84.57 -0.86
CA ARG A 272 1.52 -84.63 -1.64
C ARG A 272 2.38 -85.85 -1.31
N LEU A 273 2.51 -86.23 -0.03
CA LEU A 273 3.25 -87.44 0.35
C LEU A 273 2.56 -88.71 -0.16
N GLU A 274 1.22 -88.72 -0.20
CA GLU A 274 0.42 -89.81 -0.74
C GLU A 274 0.58 -89.89 -2.27
N ASP A 275 0.51 -88.75 -2.98
CA ASP A 275 0.74 -88.66 -4.43
C ASP A 275 2.19 -89.06 -4.82
N GLU A 276 3.18 -88.68 -4.02
CA GLU A 276 4.57 -89.11 -4.16
C GLU A 276 4.79 -90.58 -3.74
N GLY A 277 3.75 -91.21 -3.20
CA GLY A 277 3.74 -92.62 -2.84
C GLY A 277 4.61 -92.94 -1.64
N TRP A 278 4.81 -92.02 -0.68
CA TRP A 278 5.55 -92.32 0.56
C TRP A 278 4.74 -93.11 1.58
N PHE A 279 3.41 -93.01 1.53
CA PHE A 279 2.51 -93.85 2.33
C PHE A 279 2.23 -95.13 1.56
N TYR A 280 2.87 -96.22 1.98
CA TYR A 280 2.62 -97.56 1.46
C TYR A 280 1.75 -98.34 2.45
N ASP A 281 0.87 -99.20 1.96
CA ASP A 281 0.24 -100.21 2.80
C ASP A 281 1.32 -101.20 3.25
N SER A 282 1.51 -101.33 4.58
CA SER A 282 2.47 -102.26 5.15
C SER A 282 2.19 -103.69 4.72
N VAL A 283 0.91 -104.06 4.55
CA VAL A 283 0.51 -105.40 4.15
C VAL A 283 0.84 -105.65 2.68
N GLU A 284 0.57 -104.68 1.80
CA GLU A 284 0.90 -104.80 0.37
C GLU A 284 2.41 -104.92 0.18
N ARG A 285 3.20 -104.12 0.92
CA ARG A 285 4.66 -104.18 0.84
C ARG A 285 5.24 -105.45 1.42
N GLU A 286 4.73 -105.95 2.55
CA GLU A 286 5.14 -107.25 3.11
C GLU A 286 4.80 -108.40 2.16
N VAL A 287 3.65 -108.35 1.49
CA VAL A 287 3.29 -109.32 0.46
C VAL A 287 4.25 -109.25 -0.72
N GLU A 288 4.60 -108.04 -1.17
CA GLU A 288 5.53 -107.85 -2.27
C GLU A 288 6.96 -108.28 -1.95
N THR A 289 7.47 -107.94 -0.77
CA THR A 289 8.88 -108.16 -0.43
C THR A 289 9.16 -109.50 0.23
N GLU A 290 8.20 -110.07 0.97
CA GLU A 290 8.41 -111.32 1.71
C GLU A 290 7.61 -112.48 1.12
N PHE A 291 6.30 -112.29 0.89
CA PHE A 291 5.43 -113.38 0.44
C PHE A 291 5.67 -113.78 -1.01
N PHE A 292 5.78 -112.84 -1.97
CA PHE A 292 6.01 -113.20 -3.37
C PHE A 292 7.35 -113.94 -3.58
N PRO A 293 8.49 -113.48 -3.02
CA PRO A 293 9.73 -114.24 -3.13
C PRO A 293 9.64 -115.62 -2.48
N TRP A 294 8.99 -115.73 -1.31
CA TRP A 294 8.75 -117.01 -0.67
C TRP A 294 7.88 -117.95 -1.53
N LEU A 295 6.78 -117.43 -2.10
CA LEU A 295 5.87 -118.20 -2.95
C LEU A 295 6.56 -118.66 -4.23
N MET A 296 7.29 -117.77 -4.90
CA MET A 296 8.05 -118.11 -6.11
C MET A 296 9.10 -119.19 -5.82
N THR A 297 9.84 -119.06 -4.71
CA THR A 297 10.80 -120.09 -4.27
C THR A 297 10.10 -121.43 -3.99
N ARG A 298 8.92 -121.41 -3.36
CA ARG A 298 8.15 -122.63 -3.08
C ARG A 298 7.59 -123.27 -4.36
N MET A 299 7.10 -122.46 -5.30
CA MET A 299 6.64 -122.91 -6.61
C MET A 299 7.77 -123.54 -7.42
N ASP A 300 8.95 -122.91 -7.41
CA ASP A 300 10.14 -123.45 -8.07
C ASP A 300 10.56 -124.79 -7.45
N ALA A 301 10.54 -124.92 -6.12
CA ALA A 301 10.83 -126.19 -5.44
C ALA A 301 9.82 -127.31 -5.80
N GLU A 302 8.52 -127.00 -5.83
CA GLU A 302 7.49 -127.95 -6.27
C GLU A 302 7.61 -128.31 -7.76
N MET A 303 7.94 -127.36 -8.62
CA MET A 303 8.20 -127.59 -10.03
C MET A 303 9.45 -128.44 -10.25
N GLU A 304 10.50 -128.22 -9.46
CA GLU A 304 11.72 -129.02 -9.50
C GLU A 304 11.48 -130.44 -8.98
N ASN A 305 10.69 -130.61 -7.92
CA ASN A 305 10.23 -131.92 -7.46
C ASN A 305 9.40 -132.64 -8.54
N LYS A 306 8.49 -131.94 -9.22
CA LYS A 306 7.75 -132.51 -10.36
C LYS A 306 8.66 -132.87 -11.54
N ARG A 307 9.68 -132.07 -11.85
CA ARG A 307 10.69 -132.38 -12.87
C ARG A 307 11.50 -133.62 -12.48
N LYS A 308 11.96 -133.71 -11.24
CA LYS A 308 12.67 -134.89 -10.70
C LYS A 308 11.79 -136.14 -10.72
N ALA A 309 10.53 -136.04 -10.29
CA ALA A 309 9.58 -137.14 -10.35
C ALA A 309 9.30 -137.61 -11.79
N ARG A 310 9.12 -136.69 -12.75
CA ARG A 310 8.99 -137.03 -14.17
C ARG A 310 10.27 -137.68 -14.71
N ALA A 311 11.45 -137.16 -14.39
CA ALA A 311 12.73 -137.75 -14.80
C ALA A 311 12.91 -139.17 -14.25
N LEU A 312 12.55 -139.40 -12.98
CA LEU A 312 12.57 -140.74 -12.37
C LEU A 312 11.57 -141.68 -13.04
N VAL A 313 10.35 -141.21 -13.35
CA VAL A 313 9.35 -142.01 -14.08
C VAL A 313 9.84 -142.33 -15.49
N ASP A 314 10.42 -141.37 -16.21
CA ASP A 314 11.01 -141.59 -17.54
C ASP A 314 12.20 -142.57 -17.48
N GLU A 315 13.02 -142.52 -16.42
CA GLU A 315 14.11 -143.47 -16.18
C GLU A 315 13.57 -144.87 -15.83
N LEU A 316 12.50 -144.95 -15.04
CA LEU A 316 11.80 -146.21 -14.73
C LEU A 316 11.19 -146.84 -15.98
N ILE A 317 10.57 -146.03 -16.85
CA ILE A 317 10.04 -146.46 -18.16
C ILE A 317 11.20 -146.94 -19.06
N LYS A 318 12.33 -146.22 -19.11
CA LYS A 318 13.53 -146.67 -19.83
C LYS A 318 14.05 -148.00 -19.29
N MET A 319 14.21 -148.16 -17.97
CA MET A 319 14.65 -149.41 -17.35
C MET A 319 13.66 -150.56 -17.58
N ALA A 320 12.36 -150.31 -17.52
CA ALA A 320 11.34 -151.30 -17.83
C ALA A 320 11.40 -151.71 -19.32
N SER A 321 11.60 -150.76 -20.23
CA SER A 321 11.76 -151.05 -21.66
C SER A 321 13.03 -151.85 -21.96
N LEU A 322 14.15 -151.57 -21.27
CA LEU A 322 15.41 -152.31 -21.37
C LEU A 322 15.33 -153.70 -20.74
N LYS A 323 14.55 -153.91 -19.66
CA LYS A 323 14.28 -155.25 -19.10
C LYS A 323 13.30 -156.07 -19.93
N ALA A 324 12.36 -155.43 -20.63
CA ALA A 324 11.43 -156.11 -21.54
C ALA A 324 12.11 -156.56 -22.86
N PHE A 325 13.21 -155.90 -23.26
CA PHE A 325 13.94 -156.23 -24.49
C PHE A 325 14.59 -157.64 -24.48
N PRO A 326 15.29 -158.10 -23.40
CA PRO A 326 15.85 -159.45 -23.34
C PRO A 326 14.81 -160.55 -23.10
N LEU A 327 13.64 -160.25 -22.53
CA LEU A 327 12.55 -161.23 -22.38
C LEU A 327 11.86 -161.54 -23.72
N ARG A 328 11.90 -160.61 -24.69
CA ARG A 328 11.33 -160.84 -26.03
C ARG A 328 12.25 -161.64 -26.97
N VAL A 329 13.53 -161.78 -26.61
CA VAL A 329 14.52 -162.55 -27.39
C VAL A 329 14.63 -164.00 -26.89
N GLN A 330 14.22 -164.28 -25.63
CA GLN A 330 14.20 -165.64 -25.09
C GLN A 330 12.97 -166.47 -25.50
N ASP A 331 11.88 -165.83 -25.94
CA ASP A 331 10.65 -166.53 -26.39
C ASP A 331 10.67 -166.95 -27.88
N VAL A 332 11.83 -166.90 -28.57
CA VAL A 332 11.96 -167.29 -30.00
C VAL A 332 12.93 -168.45 -30.24
N GLU A 333 13.60 -168.97 -29.20
CA GLU A 333 14.54 -170.11 -29.34
C GLU A 333 14.04 -171.47 -28.79
N GLU A 334 12.78 -171.59 -28.36
CA GLU A 334 12.15 -172.89 -28.08
C GLU A 334 10.76 -172.99 -28.72
N GLU A 335 10.72 -173.21 -30.04
CA GLU A 335 9.80 -174.14 -30.74
C GLU A 335 10.23 -174.38 -32.20
#